data_AF-A0A919Y8X8-F1
#
_entry.id   AF-A0A919Y8X8-F1
#
_cell.length_a   1.000
_cell.length_b   1.000
_cell.length_c   1.000
_cell.angle_alpha   90.00
_cell.angle_beta   90.00
_cell.angle_gamma   90.00
#
_symmetry.space_group_name_H-M   'P 1'
#
loop_
_entity.id
_entity.type
_entity.pdbx_description
1 polymer ?
#
loop_
_entity_poly.entity_id
_entity_poly.type
_entity_poly.pdbx_seq_one_letter_code
_entity_poly.pdbx_strand_id
1 'polypeptide(L)' 'MLAELMILFAAGAAAWNELPKLFRQRMGKEIAVFLIMLAGGTILSLMAVSERKFPSPLKFIEVLYGPINHWFDQWLG' A
#
# COMPACT_ATOMS: atom_id res chain seq x y z
N MET A 1 -1.44 -10.47 -13.71
CA MET A 1 -2.46 -10.19 -14.75
C MET A 1 -3.89 -10.39 -14.24
N LEU A 2 -4.42 -11.61 -14.11
CA LEU A 2 -5.82 -11.83 -13.69
C LEU A 2 -6.15 -11.24 -12.31
N ALA A 3 -5.29 -11.47 -11.32
CA ALA A 3 -5.53 -11.00 -9.97
C ALA A 3 -5.38 -9.47 -9.82
N GLU A 4 -4.50 -8.83 -10.60
CA GLU A 4 -4.40 -7.35 -10.66
C GLU A 4 -5.70 -6.73 -11.22
N LEU A 5 -6.28 -7.33 -12.26
CA LEU A 5 -7.58 -6.91 -12.81
C LEU A 5 -8.70 -7.06 -11.79
N MET A 6 -8.72 -8.17 -11.04
CA MET A 6 -9.70 -8.39 -9.97
C MET A 6 -9.58 -7.32 -8.87
N ILE A 7 -8.36 -6.95 -8.48
CA ILE A 7 -8.10 -5.90 -7.49
C ILE A 7 -8.61 -4.54 -8.00
N LEU A 8 -8.30 -4.18 -9.24
CA LEU A 8 -8.75 -2.92 -9.84
C LEU A 8 -10.28 -2.88 -9.99
N PHE A 9 -10.90 -3.99 -10.37
CA PHE A 9 -12.35 -4.10 -10.47
C PHE A 9 -13.03 -3.94 -9.11
N ALA A 10 -12.50 -4.61 -8.08
CA ALA A 10 -13.00 -4.48 -6.71
C ALA A 10 -12.86 -3.03 -6.20
N ALA A 11 -11.72 -2.38 -6.45
CA ALA A 11 -11.50 -0.98 -6.10
C ALA A 11 -12.49 -0.05 -6.84
N GLY A 12 -12.71 -0.27 -8.13
CA GLY A 12 -13.68 0.46 -8.94
C GLY A 12 -15.12 0.27 -8.45
N ALA A 13 -15.51 -0.96 -8.09
CA ALA A 13 -16.83 -1.24 -7.53
C ALA A 13 -17.05 -0.57 -6.17
N ALA A 14 -16.04 -0.59 -5.29
CA ALA A 14 -16.08 0.11 -4.01
C ALA A 14 -16.23 1.63 -4.21
N ALA A 15 -15.43 2.22 -5.10
CA ALA A 15 -15.51 3.62 -5.48
C ALA A 15 -16.89 3.99 -6.04
N TRP A 16 -17.43 3.18 -6.95
CA TRP A 16 -18.74 3.42 -7.58
C TRP A 16 -19.90 3.38 -6.57
N ASN A 17 -19.81 2.54 -5.53
CA ASN A 17 -20.85 2.45 -4.52
C ASN A 17 -20.76 3.59 -3.47
N GLU A 18 -19.56 3.87 -2.97
CA GLU A 18 -19.37 4.80 -1.84
C GLU A 18 -19.21 6.27 -2.27
N LEU A 19 -18.50 6.57 -3.37
CA LEU A 19 -18.26 7.97 -3.77
C LEU A 19 -19.56 8.74 -4.05
N PRO A 20 -20.54 8.24 -4.83
CA PRO A 20 -21.77 8.99 -5.09
C PRO A 20 -22.57 9.26 -3.81
N LYS A 21 -22.49 8.37 -2.82
CA LYS A 21 -23.13 8.57 -1.52
C LYS A 21 -22.44 9.70 -0.75
N LEU A 22 -21.11 9.68 -0.67
CA LEU A 22 -20.33 10.70 0.03
C LEU A 22 -20.42 12.08 -0.66
N PHE A 23 -20.41 12.13 -1.99
CA PHE A 23 -20.61 13.36 -2.76
C PHE A 23 -21.99 13.96 -2.53
N ARG A 24 -23.05 13.15 -2.53
CA ARG A 24 -24.42 13.62 -2.24
C ARG A 24 -24.54 14.20 -0.82
N GLN A 25 -23.79 13.67 0.14
CA GLN A 25 -23.77 14.15 1.52
C GLN A 25 -22.81 15.35 1.75
N ARG A 26 -22.12 15.82 0.69
CA ARG A 26 -21.11 16.89 0.75
C ARG A 26 -20.00 16.65 1.81
N MET A 27 -19.69 15.39 2.05
CA MET A 27 -18.72 14.93 3.05
C MET A 27 -17.31 14.92 2.47
N GLY A 28 -16.74 16.09 2.23
CA GLY A 28 -15.46 16.25 1.52
C GLY A 28 -14.26 15.64 2.25
N LYS A 29 -14.24 15.66 3.58
CA LYS A 29 -13.15 15.08 4.38
C LYS A 29 -13.17 13.56 4.30
N GLU A 30 -14.37 12.99 4.31
CA GLU A 30 -14.63 11.56 4.26
C GLU A 30 -14.32 11.01 2.88
N ILE A 31 -14.61 11.77 1.81
CA ILE A 31 -14.14 11.44 0.46
C ILE A 31 -12.61 11.36 0.42
N ALA A 32 -11.91 12.31 1.02
CA ALA A 32 -10.46 12.31 1.04
C ALA A 32 -9.90 11.08 1.80
N VAL A 33 -10.42 10.79 3.00
CA VAL A 33 -10.02 9.59 3.77
C VAL A 33 -10.33 8.30 3.02
N PHE A 34 -11.53 8.20 2.43
CA PHE A 34 -11.94 7.05 1.63
C PHE A 34 -11.00 6.82 0.45
N LEU A 35 -10.69 7.87 -0.32
CA LEU A 35 -9.80 7.76 -1.48
C LEU A 35 -8.37 7.40 -1.07
N ILE A 36 -7.85 7.96 0.03
CA ILE A 36 -6.52 7.63 0.55
C ILE A 36 -6.47 6.15 0.97
N MET A 37 -7.46 5.67 1.71
CA MET A 37 -7.57 4.28 2.13
C MET A 37 -7.70 3.33 0.93
N LEU A 38 -8.58 3.67 -0.03
CA LEU A 38 -8.82 2.86 -1.22
C LEU A 38 -7.57 2.78 -2.09
N ALA A 39 -6.90 3.92 -2.32
CA ALA A 39 -5.65 3.97 -3.07
C ALA A 39 -4.55 3.17 -2.36
N GLY A 40 -4.37 3.37 -1.05
CA GLY A 40 -3.39 2.63 -0.25
C GLY A 40 -3.63 1.11 -0.28
N GLY A 41 -4.86 0.67 -0.03
CA GLY A 41 -5.23 -0.75 -0.08
C GLY A 41 -5.06 -1.35 -1.47
N THR A 42 -5.40 -0.61 -2.52
CA THR A 42 -5.21 -1.04 -3.92
C THR A 42 -3.73 -1.20 -4.24
N ILE A 43 -2.90 -0.21 -3.91
CA ILE A 43 -1.45 -0.25 -4.14
C ILE A 43 -0.81 -1.42 -3.39
N LEU A 44 -1.14 -1.59 -2.10
CA LEU A 44 -0.61 -2.70 -1.30
C LEU A 44 -1.04 -4.06 -1.84
N SER A 45 -2.29 -4.20 -2.28
CA SER A 45 -2.79 -5.44 -2.88
C SER A 45 -2.11 -5.74 -4.21
N LEU A 46 -1.91 -4.73 -5.05
CA LEU A 46 -1.17 -4.87 -6.30
C LEU A 46 0.29 -5.27 -6.03
N MET A 47 0.94 -4.65 -5.04
CA MET A 47 2.30 -5.03 -4.63
C MET A 47 2.36 -6.47 -4.11
N ALA A 48 1.37 -6.90 -3.32
CA ALA A 48 1.34 -8.23 -2.72
C ALA A 48 1.18 -9.34 -3.77
N VAL A 49 0.45 -9.07 -4.85
CA VAL A 49 0.17 -10.03 -5.91
C VAL A 49 1.14 -9.92 -7.09
N SER A 50 1.82 -8.78 -7.24
CA SER A 50 2.84 -8.65 -8.27
C SER A 50 3.97 -9.62 -7.98
N GLU A 51 4.22 -10.57 -8.89
CA GLU A 51 5.36 -11.48 -8.84
C GLU A 51 6.72 -10.79 -9.01
N ARG A 52 6.74 -9.44 -9.09
CA ARG A 52 7.99 -8.71 -8.95
C ARG A 52 8.61 -9.15 -7.64
N LYS A 53 9.84 -9.67 -7.73
CA LYS A 53 10.65 -10.12 -6.59
C LYS A 53 10.64 -9.04 -5.53
N PHE A 54 9.70 -9.14 -4.58
CA PHE A 54 9.76 -8.40 -3.35
C PHE A 54 11.13 -8.76 -2.78
N PRO A 55 11.95 -7.77 -2.37
CA PRO A 55 13.22 -8.10 -1.74
C PRO A 55 12.92 -9.15 -0.67
N SER A 56 13.70 -10.24 -0.66
CA SER A 56 13.47 -11.33 0.29
C SER A 56 13.23 -10.73 1.68
N PRO A 57 12.37 -11.31 2.53
CA PRO A 57 12.16 -10.79 3.88
C PRO A 57 13.48 -10.52 4.61
N LEU A 58 14.49 -11.35 4.33
CA LEU A 58 15.87 -11.17 4.77
C LEU A 58 16.49 -9.84 4.30
N LYS A 59 16.39 -9.49 3.01
CA LYS A 59 16.88 -8.20 2.49
C LYS A 59 16.17 -7.01 3.11
N PHE A 60 14.88 -7.14 3.42
CA PHE A 60 14.16 -6.06 4.08
C PHE A 60 14.68 -5.82 5.51
N ILE A 61 14.90 -6.91 6.25
CA ILE A 61 15.55 -6.88 7.57
C ILE A 61 16.97 -6.29 7.44
N GLU A 62 17.73 -6.70 6.44
CA GLU A 62 19.10 -6.23 6.19
C GLU A 62 19.16 -4.71 5.91
N VAL A 63 18.22 -4.18 5.12
CA VAL A 63 18.11 -2.73 4.87
C VAL A 63 17.73 -1.97 6.15
N LEU A 64 16.83 -2.54 6.96
CA LEU A 64 16.37 -1.93 8.20
C LEU A 64 17.48 -1.89 9.27
N TYR A 65 18.26 -2.98 9.37
CA TYR A 65 19.33 -3.13 10.36
C TYR A 65 20.71 -2.66 9.86
N GLY A 66 20.90 -2.45 8.55
CA GLY A 66 22.15 -1.95 8.00
C GLY A 66 22.67 -0.66 8.67
N PRO A 67 21.83 0.37 8.90
CA PRO A 67 22.24 1.57 9.63
C PRO A 67 22.66 1.28 11.07
N ILE A 68 21.99 0.34 11.73
CA ILE A 68 22.28 -0.06 13.12
C ILE A 68 23.62 -0.78 13.17
N ASN A 69 23.88 -1.71 12.26
CA ASN A 69 25.16 -2.40 12.16
C ASN A 69 26.31 -1.42 11.92
N HIS A 70 26.12 -0.44 11.03
CA HIS A 70 27.15 0.56 10.75
C HIS A 70 27.44 1.45 11.98
N TRP A 71 26.42 1.72 12.79
CA TRP A 71 26.56 2.43 14.05
C TRP A 71 27.31 1.60 15.10
N PHE A 72 26.99 0.30 15.20
CA PHE A 72 27.68 -0.64 16.08
C PHE A 72 29.16 -0.83 15.70
N ASP A 73 29.46 -0.98 14.41
CA ASP A 73 30.83 -1.10 13.90
C ASP A 73 31.66 0.16 14.20
N GLN A 74 31.08 1.36 14.12
CA GLN A 74 31.78 2.60 14.47
C GLN A 74 32.02 2.79 15.97
N TRP A 75 31.24 2.14 16.84
CA TRP A 75 31.32 2.34 18.30
C TRP A 75 32.18 1.29 18.99
N LEU A 76 32.29 0.08 18.43
CA LEU A 76 33.01 -1.06 19.00
C LEU A 76 34.23 -1.51 18.19
N GLY A 77 34.41 -1.01 16.96
CA GLY A 77 35.60 -1.24 16.12
C GLY A 77 36.60 -0.09 16.19
#